data_AF-A0A429X9K2-F1
#
_entry.id   AF-A0A429X9K2-F1
#
_cell.length_a   1.000
_cell.length_b   1.000
_cell.length_c   1.000
_cell.angle_alpha   90.00
_cell.angle_beta   90.00
_cell.angle_gamma   90.00
#
_symmetry.space_group_name_H-M   'P 1'
#
loop_
_entity.id
_entity.type
_entity.pdbx_description
1 polymer ?
#
loop_
_entity_poly.entity_id
_entity_poly.type
_entity_poly.pdbx_seq_one_letter_code
_entity_poly.pdbx_strand_id
1 'polypeptide(L)'
;MSNKEIARKLEEFQDYLSISNIFTDIIRWIGWVFVKGLAWIVDKLETVTDDILLVKSFYNNPEIVAFVDSIKPVLYILLAFSLLYTGYLLIFQKKFNREGIAINLFIALMVILALNAGMDKADEFTDAAIDAVKVNSLYPTDESSLSGSIIHRNIVDLSEIDKTNWSSTELDVPNSVPPSKITNINVREKYGKDTEGISTEGKEISKHTLSFTNAGEYRAEKLAQSGLEWNNEYYFRYSINWFTIFVTLGVIAFTLFSISLKLAKLFFELTFNYIVARHSRWAKNEEDYSGDIKHFFRHYPYFSINEGVYDWHSIYGRNVRYLPLSHCVNRLLFSSH
;
A
#
# COMPACT_ATOMS: atom_id res chain seq x y z
N MET A 1 45.87 21.26 0.36
CA MET A 1 44.96 22.38 0.04
C MET A 1 45.34 23.62 0.83
N SER A 2 45.04 24.81 0.32
CA SER A 2 45.17 26.07 1.07
C SER A 2 43.99 26.25 2.04
N ASN A 3 44.18 26.93 3.18
CA ASN A 3 43.08 27.18 4.15
C ASN A 3 41.86 27.87 3.53
N LYS A 4 42.05 28.74 2.53
CA LYS A 4 40.93 29.38 1.81
C LYS A 4 40.15 28.38 0.97
N GLU A 5 40.83 27.41 0.37
CA GLU A 5 40.23 26.38 -0.45
C GLU A 5 39.45 25.37 0.40
N ILE A 6 39.98 25.04 1.58
CA ILE A 6 39.29 24.21 2.59
C ILE A 6 38.00 24.91 3.04
N ALA A 7 38.08 26.20 3.39
CA ALA A 7 36.91 26.98 3.80
C ALA A 7 35.81 27.00 2.72
N ARG A 8 36.18 27.19 1.45
CA ARG A 8 35.24 27.16 0.32
C ARG A 8 34.54 25.81 0.19
N LYS A 9 35.27 24.70 0.28
CA LYS A 9 34.67 23.35 0.24
C LYS A 9 33.79 23.09 1.46
N LEU A 10 34.19 23.52 2.65
CA LEU A 10 33.36 23.39 3.86
C LEU A 10 32.05 24.17 3.76
N GLU A 11 32.07 25.36 3.14
CA GLU A 11 30.87 26.16 2.88
C GLU A 11 29.96 25.50 1.82
N GLU A 12 30.53 24.98 0.74
CA GLU A 12 29.80 24.31 -0.34
C GLU A 12 29.07 23.04 0.14
N PHE A 13 29.70 22.27 1.03
CA PHE A 13 29.16 21.00 1.53
C PHE A 13 28.55 21.10 2.93
N GLN A 14 28.34 22.31 3.47
CA GLN A 14 27.91 22.53 4.86
C GLN A 14 26.63 21.75 5.24
N ASP A 15 25.70 21.60 4.30
CA ASP A 15 24.42 20.91 4.53
C ASP A 15 24.58 19.40 4.78
N TYR A 16 25.69 18.82 4.33
CA TYR A 16 26.02 17.41 4.54
C TYR A 16 26.94 17.19 5.76
N LEU A 17 27.55 18.26 6.26
CA LEU A 17 28.56 18.23 7.30
C LEU A 17 27.94 18.47 8.68
N SER A 18 27.65 17.38 9.39
CA SER A 18 27.19 17.44 10.79
C SER A 18 28.30 17.06 11.76
N ILE A 19 28.67 17.99 12.64
CA ILE A 19 29.71 17.78 13.66
C ILE A 19 29.12 16.94 14.79
N SER A 20 29.94 16.02 15.28
CA SER A 20 29.59 15.16 16.38
C SER A 20 30.17 15.60 17.71
N ASN A 21 29.37 15.39 18.74
CA ASN A 21 29.67 15.56 20.15
C ASN A 21 28.77 14.62 20.96
N ILE A 22 28.98 14.52 22.27
CA ILE A 22 28.23 13.61 23.14
C ILE A 22 26.70 13.78 23.02
N PHE A 23 26.21 15.02 22.92
CA PHE A 23 24.79 15.30 22.84
C PHE A 23 24.19 14.91 21.48
N THR A 24 24.85 15.28 20.39
CA THR A 24 24.42 14.93 19.03
C THR A 24 24.48 13.43 18.80
N ASP A 25 25.47 12.71 19.36
CA ASP A 25 25.53 11.25 19.30
C ASP A 25 24.32 10.58 19.96
N ILE A 26 23.90 11.08 21.14
CA ILE A 26 22.72 10.58 21.85
C ILE A 26 21.45 10.89 21.04
N ILE A 27 21.28 12.12 20.58
CA ILE A 27 20.12 12.53 19.77
C ILE A 27 20.03 11.69 18.50
N ARG A 28 21.16 11.46 17.82
CA ARG A 28 21.25 10.67 16.60
C ARG A 28 20.89 9.21 16.83
N TRP A 29 21.32 8.65 17.96
CA TRP A 29 20.92 7.31 18.37
C TRP A 29 19.42 7.21 18.61
N ILE A 30 18.86 8.13 19.39
CA ILE A 30 17.41 8.17 19.68
C ILE A 30 16.62 8.33 18.38
N GLY A 31 16.99 9.30 17.54
CA GLY A 31 16.37 9.53 16.25
C GLY A 31 16.38 8.29 15.37
N TRP A 32 17.50 7.56 15.33
CA TRP A 32 17.61 6.33 14.56
C TRP A 32 16.75 5.18 15.10
N VAL A 33 16.59 5.08 16.43
CA VAL A 33 15.63 4.14 17.03
C VAL A 33 14.21 4.46 16.57
N PHE A 34 13.82 5.74 16.52
CA PHE A 34 12.51 6.15 16.00
C PHE A 34 12.35 5.82 14.51
N VAL A 35 13.36 6.10 13.68
CA VAL A 35 13.32 5.76 12.24
C VAL A 35 13.10 4.26 12.05
N LYS A 36 13.84 3.42 12.77
CA LYS A 36 13.67 1.95 12.73
C LYS A 36 12.30 1.50 13.21
N GLY A 37 11.76 2.14 14.25
CA GLY A 37 10.41 1.86 14.75
C GLY A 37 9.33 2.17 13.70
N LEU A 38 9.42 3.33 13.04
CA LEU A 38 8.50 3.69 11.96
C LEU A 38 8.65 2.78 10.75
N ALA A 39 9.88 2.47 10.35
CA ALA A 39 10.17 1.55 9.25
C ALA A 39 9.54 0.18 9.51
N TRP A 40 9.71 -0.36 10.72
CA TRP A 40 9.10 -1.62 11.13
C TRP A 40 7.56 -1.58 11.04
N ILE A 41 6.91 -0.47 11.46
CA ILE A 41 5.46 -0.32 11.32
C ILE A 41 5.04 -0.34 9.85
N VAL A 42 5.74 0.43 9.00
CA VAL A 42 5.46 0.49 7.56
C VAL A 42 5.60 -0.89 6.92
N ASP A 43 6.70 -1.60 7.17
CA ASP A 43 6.95 -2.93 6.59
C ASP A 43 5.86 -3.94 7.03
N LYS A 44 5.38 -3.85 8.27
CA LYS A 44 4.28 -4.70 8.75
C LYS A 44 2.96 -4.37 8.08
N LEU A 45 2.64 -3.10 7.89
CA LEU A 45 1.40 -2.67 7.22
C LEU A 45 1.44 -2.96 5.71
N GLU A 46 2.63 -2.88 5.10
CA GLU A 46 2.88 -3.33 3.72
C GLU A 46 2.57 -4.83 3.60
N THR A 47 3.13 -5.66 4.49
CA THR A 47 2.85 -7.10 4.53
C THR A 47 1.34 -7.39 4.66
N VAL A 48 0.64 -6.70 5.56
CA VAL A 48 -0.82 -6.88 5.74
C VAL A 48 -1.59 -6.50 4.47
N THR A 49 -1.14 -5.46 3.76
CA THR A 49 -1.78 -5.03 2.51
C THR A 49 -1.51 -6.04 1.40
N ASP A 50 -0.28 -6.56 1.30
CA ASP A 50 0.12 -7.59 0.33
C ASP A 50 -0.57 -8.93 0.59
N ASP A 51 -0.72 -9.34 1.85
CA ASP A 51 -1.48 -10.53 2.25
C ASP A 51 -2.97 -10.44 1.86
N ILE A 52 -3.48 -9.23 1.62
CA ILE A 52 -4.86 -9.00 1.19
C ILE A 52 -4.97 -8.95 -0.33
N LEU A 53 -3.95 -8.44 -1.03
CA LEU A 53 -3.78 -8.70 -2.46
C LEU A 53 -3.69 -10.21 -2.74
N LEU A 54 -3.25 -11.00 -1.76
CA LEU A 54 -3.29 -12.46 -1.76
C LEU A 54 -4.70 -13.05 -1.91
N VAL A 55 -5.80 -12.30 -1.75
CA VAL A 55 -7.15 -12.75 -2.16
C VAL A 55 -7.20 -13.03 -3.67
N LYS A 56 -6.54 -12.21 -4.48
CA LYS A 56 -6.35 -12.50 -5.91
C LYS A 56 -5.53 -13.77 -6.11
N SER A 57 -4.45 -13.93 -5.34
CA SER A 57 -3.62 -15.13 -5.36
C SER A 57 -4.34 -16.40 -4.86
N PHE A 58 -5.32 -16.25 -3.96
CA PHE A 58 -6.18 -17.33 -3.47
C PHE A 58 -7.09 -17.83 -4.59
N TYR A 59 -7.77 -16.94 -5.33
CA TYR A 59 -8.56 -17.35 -6.51
C TYR A 59 -7.69 -17.98 -7.62
N ASN A 60 -6.42 -17.59 -7.70
CA ASN A 60 -5.43 -18.17 -8.60
C ASN A 60 -4.69 -19.40 -8.02
N ASN A 61 -5.06 -19.89 -6.84
CA ASN A 61 -4.42 -21.06 -6.24
C ASN A 61 -4.71 -22.32 -7.09
N PRO A 62 -3.70 -23.16 -7.41
CA PRO A 62 -3.88 -24.34 -8.25
C PRO A 62 -4.95 -25.32 -7.77
N GLU A 63 -5.12 -25.48 -6.45
CA GLU A 63 -6.13 -26.37 -5.86
C GLU A 63 -7.54 -25.80 -6.04
N ILE A 64 -7.71 -24.49 -5.91
CA ILE A 64 -8.99 -23.80 -6.10
C ILE A 64 -9.34 -23.77 -7.58
N VAL A 65 -8.38 -23.45 -8.45
CA VAL A 65 -8.57 -23.49 -9.90
C VAL A 65 -8.90 -24.91 -10.35
N ALA A 66 -8.19 -25.93 -9.87
CA ALA A 66 -8.48 -27.32 -10.20
C ALA A 66 -9.87 -27.78 -9.71
N PHE A 67 -10.29 -27.35 -8.51
CA PHE A 67 -11.64 -27.60 -8.02
C PHE A 67 -12.70 -26.91 -8.89
N VAL A 68 -12.51 -25.63 -9.21
CA VAL A 68 -13.43 -24.87 -10.07
C VAL A 68 -13.49 -25.51 -11.47
N ASP A 69 -12.35 -25.88 -12.05
CA ASP A 69 -12.25 -26.58 -13.34
C ASP A 69 -12.91 -27.95 -13.31
N SER A 70 -12.85 -28.66 -12.18
CA SER A 70 -13.53 -29.93 -11.98
C SER A 70 -15.06 -29.78 -11.99
N ILE A 71 -15.61 -28.69 -11.44
CA ILE A 71 -17.07 -28.46 -11.41
C ILE A 71 -17.62 -27.75 -12.66
N LYS A 72 -16.79 -26.99 -13.39
CA LYS A 72 -17.16 -26.29 -14.64
C LYS A 72 -17.97 -27.14 -15.63
N PRO A 73 -17.58 -28.38 -15.99
CA PRO A 73 -18.35 -29.18 -16.94
C PRO A 73 -19.76 -29.49 -16.44
N VAL A 74 -19.94 -29.71 -15.13
CA VAL A 74 -21.26 -29.92 -14.53
C VAL A 74 -22.13 -28.66 -14.65
N LEU A 75 -21.55 -27.48 -14.43
CA LEU A 75 -22.25 -26.21 -14.58
C LEU A 75 -22.68 -25.96 -16.04
N TYR A 76 -21.84 -26.30 -17.03
CA TYR A 76 -22.21 -26.16 -18.45
C TYR A 76 -23.31 -27.13 -18.86
N ILE A 77 -23.30 -28.37 -18.36
CA ILE A 77 -24.38 -29.33 -18.59
C ILE A 77 -25.69 -28.80 -17.99
N LEU A 78 -25.65 -28.29 -16.75
CA LEU A 78 -26.81 -27.70 -16.09
C LEU A 78 -27.35 -26.48 -16.86
N LEU A 79 -26.45 -25.61 -17.35
CA LEU A 79 -26.79 -24.47 -18.18
C LEU A 79 -27.43 -24.92 -19.51
N ALA A 80 -26.88 -25.94 -20.17
CA ALA A 80 -27.43 -26.48 -21.41
C ALA A 80 -28.85 -27.03 -21.21
N PHE A 81 -29.09 -27.79 -20.13
CA PHE A 81 -30.43 -28.26 -19.79
C PHE A 81 -31.41 -27.11 -19.50
N SER A 82 -30.96 -26.07 -18.79
CA SER A 82 -31.76 -24.87 -18.52
C SER A 82 -32.15 -24.15 -19.83
N LEU A 83 -31.22 -24.02 -20.77
CA LEU A 83 -31.46 -23.41 -22.08
C LEU A 83 -32.37 -24.27 -22.96
N LEU A 84 -32.19 -25.60 -22.97
CA LEU A 84 -33.07 -26.51 -23.70
C LEU A 84 -34.50 -26.47 -23.17
N TYR A 85 -34.67 -26.44 -21.84
CA TYR A 85 -35.99 -26.32 -21.23
C TYR A 85 -36.63 -24.95 -21.54
N THR A 86 -35.85 -23.87 -21.48
CA THR A 86 -36.31 -22.52 -21.86
C THR A 86 -36.71 -22.48 -23.34
N GLY A 87 -35.92 -23.09 -24.22
CA GLY A 87 -36.24 -23.22 -25.65
C GLY A 87 -37.49 -24.05 -25.91
N TYR A 88 -37.69 -25.15 -25.18
CA TYR A 88 -38.90 -25.95 -25.22
C TYR A 88 -40.14 -25.13 -24.82
N LEU A 89 -40.06 -24.37 -23.72
CA LEU A 89 -41.15 -23.50 -23.27
C LEU A 89 -41.49 -22.42 -24.33
N LEU A 90 -40.49 -21.83 -24.99
CA LEU A 90 -40.70 -20.83 -26.04
C LEU A 90 -41.43 -21.39 -27.28
N ILE A 91 -41.08 -22.60 -27.73
CA ILE A 91 -41.64 -23.20 -28.94
C ILE A 91 -43.05 -23.76 -28.67
N PHE A 92 -43.20 -24.58 -27.63
CA PHE A 92 -44.37 -25.44 -27.45
C PHE A 92 -45.46 -24.83 -26.55
N GLN A 93 -45.12 -23.89 -25.67
CA GLN A 93 -46.14 -23.24 -24.85
C GLN A 93 -46.65 -21.94 -25.49
N LYS A 94 -47.96 -21.88 -25.75
CA LYS A 94 -48.62 -20.75 -26.41
C LYS A 94 -49.11 -19.67 -25.42
N LYS A 95 -49.13 -19.99 -24.11
CA LYS A 95 -49.65 -19.13 -23.03
C LYS A 95 -48.61 -18.19 -22.42
N PHE A 96 -47.33 -18.37 -22.72
CA PHE A 96 -46.25 -17.54 -22.19
C PHE A 96 -45.97 -16.32 -23.10
N ASN A 97 -45.52 -15.22 -22.49
CA ASN A 97 -45.08 -14.02 -23.22
C ASN A 97 -43.74 -14.29 -23.94
N ARG A 98 -43.82 -14.89 -25.13
CA ARG A 98 -42.66 -15.34 -25.92
C ARG A 98 -41.67 -14.24 -26.23
N GLU A 99 -42.18 -13.06 -26.57
CA GLU A 99 -41.38 -11.86 -26.85
C GLU A 99 -40.62 -11.41 -25.60
N GLY A 100 -41.29 -11.34 -24.45
CA GLY A 100 -40.64 -11.00 -23.18
C GLY A 100 -39.58 -12.01 -22.73
N ILE A 101 -39.84 -13.31 -22.86
CA ILE A 101 -38.86 -14.36 -22.49
C ILE A 101 -37.66 -14.34 -23.44
N ALA A 102 -37.87 -14.17 -24.74
CA ALA A 102 -36.79 -14.12 -25.73
C ALA A 102 -35.89 -12.90 -25.53
N ILE A 103 -36.48 -11.72 -25.29
CA ILE A 103 -35.73 -10.49 -25.01
C ILE A 103 -34.93 -10.63 -23.71
N ASN A 104 -35.53 -11.16 -22.64
CA ASN A 104 -34.83 -11.36 -21.37
C ASN A 104 -33.67 -12.36 -21.48
N LEU A 105 -33.85 -13.43 -22.25
CA LEU A 105 -32.78 -14.40 -22.53
C LEU A 105 -31.63 -13.76 -23.32
N PHE A 106 -31.95 -12.95 -24.33
CA PHE A 106 -30.95 -12.23 -25.10
C PHE A 106 -30.16 -11.22 -24.25
N ILE A 107 -30.86 -10.46 -23.40
CA ILE A 107 -30.24 -9.54 -22.45
C ILE A 107 -29.36 -10.30 -21.45
N ALA A 108 -29.83 -11.43 -20.92
CA ALA A 108 -29.04 -12.24 -19.99
C ALA A 108 -27.75 -12.77 -20.63
N LEU A 109 -27.81 -13.26 -21.87
CA LEU A 109 -26.62 -13.70 -22.62
C LEU A 109 -25.65 -12.55 -22.89
N MET A 110 -26.16 -11.38 -23.28
CA MET A 110 -25.35 -10.16 -23.45
C MET A 110 -24.67 -9.75 -22.14
N VAL A 111 -25.39 -9.77 -21.01
CA VAL A 111 -24.84 -9.46 -19.69
C VAL A 111 -23.77 -10.45 -19.28
N ILE A 112 -23.97 -11.76 -19.52
CA ILE A 112 -22.96 -12.79 -19.20
C ILE A 112 -21.69 -12.59 -20.03
N LEU A 113 -21.81 -12.30 -21.33
CA LEU A 113 -20.66 -12.02 -22.18
C LEU A 113 -19.94 -10.72 -21.77
N ALA A 114 -20.70 -9.68 -21.43
CA ALA A 114 -20.17 -8.43 -20.92
C ALA A 114 -19.49 -8.58 -19.55
N LEU A 115 -19.99 -9.48 -18.68
CA LEU A 115 -19.39 -9.75 -17.38
C LEU A 115 -18.01 -10.39 -17.52
N ASN A 116 -17.87 -11.37 -18.43
CA ASN A 116 -16.59 -12.04 -18.67
C ASN A 116 -15.54 -11.03 -19.16
N ALA A 117 -15.85 -10.28 -20.23
CA ALA A 117 -14.94 -9.25 -20.74
C ALA A 117 -14.71 -8.10 -19.75
N GLY A 118 -15.73 -7.76 -18.95
CA GLY A 118 -15.67 -6.71 -17.93
C GLY A 118 -14.76 -7.08 -16.77
N MET A 119 -14.78 -8.34 -16.31
CA MET A 119 -13.86 -8.84 -15.28
C MET A 119 -12.41 -8.81 -15.76
N ASP A 120 -12.13 -9.27 -17.00
CA ASP A 120 -10.77 -9.23 -17.54
C ASP A 120 -10.21 -7.79 -17.59
N LYS A 121 -11.05 -6.82 -17.98
CA LYS A 121 -10.67 -5.40 -18.00
C LYS A 121 -10.57 -4.78 -16.60
N ALA A 122 -11.40 -5.21 -15.66
CA ALA A 122 -11.32 -4.78 -14.27
C ALA A 122 -10.04 -5.30 -13.60
N ASP A 123 -9.63 -6.53 -13.92
CA ASP A 123 -8.38 -7.11 -13.43
C ASP A 123 -7.16 -6.38 -14.02
N GLU A 124 -7.14 -6.13 -15.33
CA GLU A 124 -6.08 -5.34 -16.00
C GLU A 124 -5.98 -3.92 -15.42
N PHE A 125 -7.12 -3.25 -15.20
CA PHE A 125 -7.17 -1.93 -14.57
C PHE A 125 -6.68 -1.97 -13.12
N THR A 126 -7.07 -2.98 -12.36
CA THR A 126 -6.66 -3.16 -10.96
C THR A 126 -5.15 -3.40 -10.88
N ASP A 127 -4.60 -4.23 -11.76
CA ASP A 127 -3.16 -4.46 -11.84
C ASP A 127 -2.40 -3.20 -12.25
N ALA A 128 -2.87 -2.49 -13.27
CA ALA A 128 -2.26 -1.23 -13.70
C ALA A 128 -2.32 -0.16 -12.59
N ALA A 129 -3.43 -0.08 -11.84
CA ALA A 129 -3.57 0.82 -10.71
C ALA A 129 -2.65 0.43 -9.54
N ILE A 130 -2.53 -0.86 -9.24
CA ILE A 130 -1.60 -1.36 -8.22
C ILE A 130 -0.15 -1.07 -8.62
N ASP A 131 0.24 -1.32 -9.87
CA ASP A 131 1.61 -1.07 -10.33
C ASP A 131 1.95 0.42 -10.41
N ALA A 132 0.98 1.27 -10.75
CA ALA A 132 1.15 2.73 -10.72
C ALA A 132 1.27 3.31 -9.30
N VAL A 133 0.71 2.63 -8.28
CA VAL A 133 0.75 3.05 -6.88
C VAL A 133 1.87 2.34 -6.10
N LYS A 134 2.34 1.18 -6.57
CA LYS A 134 3.50 0.49 -6.01
C LYS A 134 4.70 1.41 -6.06
N VAL A 135 5.24 1.70 -4.89
CA VAL A 135 6.38 2.60 -4.70
C VAL A 135 7.63 2.13 -5.46
N ASN A 136 7.72 0.86 -5.87
CA ASN A 136 8.76 0.36 -6.79
C ASN A 136 8.81 1.09 -8.15
N SER A 137 7.69 1.63 -8.66
CA SER A 137 7.69 2.44 -9.88
C SER A 137 8.09 3.90 -9.64
N LEU A 138 7.93 4.40 -8.40
CA LEU A 138 8.37 5.72 -7.96
C LEU A 138 9.83 5.73 -7.46
N TYR A 139 10.30 4.60 -6.95
CA TYR A 139 11.62 4.40 -6.36
C TYR A 139 12.18 3.03 -6.77
N PRO A 140 12.74 2.92 -7.98
CA PRO A 140 13.24 1.66 -8.52
C PRO A 140 14.50 1.26 -7.75
N THR A 141 14.34 0.30 -6.84
CA THR A 141 15.46 -0.42 -6.22
C THR A 141 14.99 -1.83 -5.91
N ASP A 142 15.49 -2.77 -6.70
CA ASP A 142 15.12 -4.19 -6.63
C ASP A 142 15.38 -4.75 -5.22
N GLU A 143 14.38 -5.47 -4.70
CA GLU A 143 14.39 -6.23 -3.44
C GLU A 143 14.37 -5.45 -2.11
N SER A 144 13.93 -4.20 -2.07
CA SER A 144 13.81 -3.46 -0.79
C SER A 144 12.38 -3.21 -0.35
N SER A 145 12.13 -3.25 0.97
CA SER A 145 10.86 -2.80 1.54
C SER A 145 10.67 -1.31 1.30
N LEU A 146 9.40 -0.88 1.31
CA LEU A 146 9.02 0.50 1.05
C LEU A 146 9.69 1.48 2.02
N SER A 147 9.82 1.09 3.30
CA SER A 147 10.52 1.89 4.29
C SER A 147 12.03 2.00 4.03
N GLY A 148 12.68 0.92 3.59
CA GLY A 148 14.10 0.88 3.24
C GLY A 148 14.44 1.83 2.09
N SER A 149 13.61 1.85 1.05
CA SER A 149 13.76 2.78 -0.08
C SER A 149 13.65 4.25 0.34
N ILE A 150 12.69 4.58 1.21
CA ILE A 150 12.51 5.95 1.73
C ILE A 150 13.73 6.39 2.54
N ILE A 151 14.23 5.52 3.42
CA ILE A 151 15.39 5.84 4.26
C ILE A 151 16.64 6.00 3.39
N HIS A 152 16.88 5.07 2.47
CA HIS A 152 18.05 5.08 1.60
C HIS A 152 18.21 6.40 0.82
N ARG A 153 17.13 6.95 0.27
CA ARG A 153 17.20 8.18 -0.54
C ARG A 153 17.39 9.46 0.27
N ASN A 154 17.11 9.41 1.56
CA ASN A 154 17.26 10.53 2.48
C ASN A 154 18.56 10.47 3.28
N ILE A 155 19.48 9.58 2.89
CA ILE A 155 20.80 9.44 3.50
C ILE A 155 21.86 9.64 2.42
N VAL A 156 22.76 10.58 2.66
CA VAL A 156 23.94 10.83 1.84
C VAL A 156 25.18 10.33 2.60
N ASP A 157 25.99 9.51 1.95
CA ASP A 157 27.24 9.00 2.51
C ASP A 157 28.40 9.91 2.08
N LEU A 158 29.09 10.52 3.05
CA LEU A 158 30.24 11.39 2.79
C LEU A 158 31.38 10.65 2.07
N SER A 159 31.47 9.32 2.20
CA SER A 159 32.46 8.55 1.46
C SER A 159 32.18 8.49 -0.04
N GLU A 160 30.92 8.63 -0.48
CA GLU A 160 30.58 8.76 -1.90
C GLU A 160 30.95 10.15 -2.43
N ILE A 161 30.72 11.20 -1.64
CA ILE A 161 31.20 12.55 -1.97
C ILE A 161 32.73 12.55 -2.10
N ASP A 162 33.41 11.84 -1.21
CA ASP A 162 34.87 11.76 -1.19
C ASP A 162 35.45 11.09 -2.45
N LYS A 163 34.78 10.06 -3.00
CA LYS A 163 35.18 9.43 -4.26
C LYS A 163 35.18 10.39 -5.45
N THR A 164 34.36 11.45 -5.41
CA THR A 164 34.34 12.52 -6.42
C THR A 164 35.35 13.65 -6.12
N ASN A 165 36.23 13.46 -5.13
CA ASN A 165 37.19 14.44 -4.63
C ASN A 165 36.53 15.77 -4.19
N TRP A 166 35.29 15.70 -3.69
CA TRP A 166 34.53 16.88 -3.25
C TRP A 166 34.42 17.94 -4.36
N SER A 167 34.03 17.49 -5.56
CA SER A 167 33.95 18.35 -6.76
C SER A 167 32.53 18.83 -7.06
N SER A 168 31.50 18.12 -6.57
CA SER A 168 30.09 18.45 -6.76
C SER A 168 29.26 17.91 -5.60
N THR A 169 28.16 18.59 -5.30
CA THR A 169 27.11 18.15 -4.37
C THR A 169 26.09 17.21 -5.04
N GLU A 170 26.09 17.15 -6.37
CA GLU A 170 25.23 16.27 -7.15
C GLU A 170 25.89 14.89 -7.28
N LEU A 171 25.29 13.88 -6.63
CA LEU A 171 25.69 12.49 -6.72
C LEU A 171 24.65 11.69 -7.49
N ASP A 172 25.11 10.85 -8.41
CA ASP A 172 24.25 9.87 -9.12
C ASP A 172 23.72 8.80 -8.15
N VAL A 173 24.57 8.39 -7.20
CA VAL A 173 24.22 7.45 -6.12
C VAL A 173 24.52 8.11 -4.77
N PRO A 174 23.50 8.38 -3.92
CA PRO A 174 23.70 9.12 -2.67
C PRO A 174 24.44 8.32 -1.60
N ASN A 175 24.36 6.98 -1.63
CA ASN A 175 25.11 6.10 -0.73
C ASN A 175 25.29 4.70 -1.34
N SER A 176 26.34 3.97 -0.97
CA SER A 176 26.63 2.60 -1.46
C SER A 176 25.88 1.49 -0.71
N VAL A 177 25.00 1.82 0.24
CA VAL A 177 24.36 0.81 1.09
C VAL A 177 23.12 0.28 0.37
N PRO A 178 22.95 -1.03 0.18
CA PRO A 178 21.73 -1.57 -0.40
C PRO A 178 20.50 -1.15 0.42
N PRO A 179 19.37 -0.73 -0.20
CA PRO A 179 18.22 -0.23 0.56
C PRO A 179 17.62 -1.28 1.51
N SER A 180 17.74 -2.58 1.20
CA SER A 180 17.34 -3.68 2.10
C SER A 180 18.16 -3.77 3.39
N LYS A 181 19.35 -3.15 3.43
CA LYS A 181 20.28 -3.15 4.57
C LYS A 181 20.45 -1.76 5.19
N ILE A 182 19.79 -0.73 4.67
CA ILE A 182 20.00 0.65 5.12
C ILE A 182 19.64 0.86 6.60
N THR A 183 18.69 0.10 7.14
CA THR A 183 18.30 0.16 8.56
C THR A 183 19.38 -0.38 9.50
N ASN A 184 20.33 -1.17 8.99
CA ASN A 184 21.41 -1.80 9.74
C ASN A 184 22.68 -0.95 9.81
N ILE A 185 22.72 0.22 9.16
CA ILE A 185 23.90 1.09 9.20
C ILE A 185 24.13 1.64 10.61
N ASN A 186 25.40 1.91 10.92
CA ASN A 186 25.76 2.64 12.12
C ASN A 186 25.72 4.14 11.84
N VAL A 187 24.60 4.80 12.16
CA VAL A 187 24.47 6.25 11.97
C VAL A 187 25.46 7.08 12.78
N ARG A 188 26.15 6.52 13.78
CA ARG A 188 27.14 7.28 14.57
C ARG A 188 28.56 7.16 14.06
N GLU A 189 28.76 6.49 12.93
CA GLU A 189 30.07 6.33 12.31
C GLU A 189 30.70 7.70 12.00
N LYS A 190 31.98 7.86 12.34
CA LYS A 190 32.71 9.11 12.19
C LYS A 190 33.54 9.11 10.91
N TYR A 191 33.25 10.06 10.03
CA TYR A 191 34.05 10.31 8.83
C TYR A 191 35.46 10.74 9.22
N GLY A 192 36.50 10.20 8.57
CA GLY A 192 37.90 10.51 8.91
C GLY A 192 38.52 9.58 9.95
N LYS A 193 37.72 9.05 10.89
CA LYS A 193 38.19 8.20 11.99
C LYS A 193 37.85 6.72 11.78
N ASP A 194 36.57 6.44 11.52
CA ASP A 194 36.07 5.07 11.37
C ASP A 194 36.02 4.63 9.89
N THR A 195 36.23 5.57 8.97
CA THR A 195 36.17 5.34 7.51
C THR A 195 37.56 5.11 6.93
N GLU A 196 37.75 3.98 6.26
CA GLU A 196 38.98 3.65 5.54
C GLU A 196 38.97 4.18 4.10
N GLY A 197 40.15 4.36 3.49
CA GLY A 197 40.26 4.68 2.06
C GLY A 197 39.95 6.14 1.67
N ILE A 198 39.97 7.06 2.63
CA ILE A 198 39.64 8.48 2.41
C ILE A 198 40.72 9.19 1.56
N SER A 199 40.26 10.02 0.62
CA SER A 199 41.08 10.89 -0.22
C SER A 199 41.93 11.88 0.57
N THR A 200 42.94 12.47 -0.07
CA THR A 200 43.78 13.51 0.54
C THR A 200 42.97 14.74 0.94
N GLU A 201 42.02 15.12 0.10
CA GLU A 201 41.09 16.23 0.27
C GLU A 201 40.14 15.94 1.44
N GLY A 202 39.55 14.75 1.48
CA GLY A 202 38.66 14.31 2.55
C GLY A 202 39.34 14.27 3.92
N LYS A 203 40.63 13.87 3.97
CA LYS A 203 41.42 13.92 5.20
C LYS A 203 41.61 15.34 5.72
N GLU A 204 41.84 16.31 4.83
CA GLU A 204 41.99 17.70 5.24
C GLU A 204 40.65 18.34 5.63
N ILE A 205 39.57 18.04 4.90
CA ILE A 205 38.21 18.49 5.23
C ILE A 205 37.76 17.92 6.58
N SER A 206 38.01 16.63 6.84
CA SER A 206 37.59 15.96 8.09
C SER A 206 38.24 16.50 9.36
N LYS A 207 39.30 17.32 9.24
CA LYS A 207 40.01 17.93 10.38
C LYS A 207 39.62 19.37 10.63
N HIS A 208 38.91 20.02 9.70
CA HIS A 208 38.63 21.44 9.76
C HIS A 208 37.12 21.70 9.78
N THR A 209 36.70 22.77 10.47
CA THR A 209 35.35 23.29 10.50
C THR A 209 35.30 24.72 9.99
N LEU A 210 34.13 25.13 9.51
CA LEU A 210 33.88 26.48 9.05
C LEU A 210 33.66 27.39 10.27
N SER A 211 34.44 28.46 10.35
CA SER A 211 34.33 29.49 11.38
C SER A 211 34.08 30.84 10.72
N PHE A 212 33.34 31.70 11.41
CA PHE A 212 33.06 33.05 10.95
C PHE A 212 33.87 34.03 11.78
N THR A 213 34.60 34.91 11.10
CA THR A 213 35.33 35.98 11.77
C THR A 213 34.41 37.15 12.09
N ASN A 214 34.77 37.94 13.11
CA ASN A 214 34.08 39.19 13.43
C ASN A 214 34.00 40.19 12.24
N ALA A 215 34.80 39.98 11.19
CA ALA A 215 34.86 40.79 9.98
C ALA A 215 33.98 40.28 8.83
N GLY A 216 33.30 39.13 8.99
CA GLY A 216 32.43 38.61 7.94
C GLY A 216 33.03 37.52 7.06
N GLU A 217 34.31 37.18 7.24
CA GLU A 217 35.02 36.24 6.38
C GLU A 217 34.98 34.81 6.94
N TYR A 218 34.76 33.84 6.04
CA TYR A 218 34.86 32.42 6.33
C TYR A 218 36.32 31.98 6.48
N ARG A 219 36.60 31.20 7.52
CA ARG A 219 37.91 30.58 7.77
C ARG A 219 37.77 29.11 8.16
N ALA A 220 38.72 28.30 7.71
CA ALA A 220 38.86 26.92 8.16
C ALA A 220 39.62 26.89 9.50
N GLU A 221 38.96 26.44 10.55
CA GLU A 221 39.57 26.20 11.87
C GLU A 221 39.68 24.70 12.14
N LYS A 222 40.62 24.26 12.96
CA LYS A 222 40.74 22.83 13.30
C LYS A 222 39.62 22.42 14.25
N LEU A 223 39.02 21.26 14.01
CA LEU A 223 38.04 20.65 14.91
C LEU A 223 38.61 20.46 16.31
N ALA A 224 37.77 20.59 17.33
CA ALA A 224 38.20 20.45 18.71
C ALA A 224 38.61 18.99 19.00
N GLN A 225 39.88 18.80 19.35
CA GLN A 225 40.41 17.53 19.82
C GLN A 225 40.83 17.72 21.28
N SER A 226 40.11 17.08 22.18
CA SER A 226 40.41 17.05 23.61
C SER A 226 41.34 15.88 23.92
N GLY A 227 42.02 15.92 25.08
CA GLY A 227 42.82 14.77 25.54
C GLY A 227 41.98 13.55 25.92
N LEU A 228 40.66 13.71 26.01
CA LEU A 228 39.70 12.64 26.28
C LEU A 228 38.91 12.32 25.01
N GLU A 229 38.96 11.06 24.56
CA GLU A 229 38.40 10.62 23.28
C GLU A 229 36.90 10.88 23.10
N TRP A 230 36.12 10.90 24.20
CA TRP A 230 34.68 11.12 24.17
C TRP A 230 34.27 12.57 23.88
N ASN A 231 35.22 13.51 23.95
CA ASN A 231 35.00 14.93 23.70
C ASN A 231 35.65 15.42 22.40
N ASN A 232 36.07 14.49 21.54
CA ASN A 232 36.64 14.82 20.24
C ASN A 232 35.54 15.04 19.21
N GLU A 233 35.67 16.12 18.45
CA GLU A 233 34.73 16.45 17.38
C GLU A 233 35.16 15.80 16.06
N TYR A 234 34.21 15.13 15.42
CA TYR A 234 34.36 14.55 14.08
C TYR A 234 33.08 14.79 13.28
N TYR A 235 33.16 14.80 11.96
CA TYR A 235 31.96 14.74 11.13
C TYR A 235 31.33 13.34 11.16
N PHE A 236 30.01 13.27 11.17
CA PHE A 236 29.32 12.01 10.92
C PHE A 236 29.46 11.58 9.46
N ARG A 237 29.68 10.28 9.20
CA ARG A 237 29.77 9.73 7.85
C ARG A 237 28.49 9.88 7.04
N TYR A 238 27.34 9.64 7.67
CA TYR A 238 26.04 9.70 7.02
C TYR A 238 25.39 11.03 7.29
N SER A 239 25.11 11.85 6.28
CA SER A 239 24.17 12.97 6.40
C SER A 239 22.74 12.45 6.24
N ILE A 240 21.86 12.79 7.18
CA ILE A 240 20.51 12.22 7.28
C ILE A 240 19.49 13.37 7.25
N ASN A 241 18.58 13.34 6.28
CA ASN A 241 17.45 14.26 6.24
C ASN A 241 16.33 13.77 7.17
N TRP A 242 16.50 14.03 8.47
CA TRP A 242 15.61 13.55 9.54
C TRP A 242 14.15 13.93 9.31
N PHE A 243 13.88 15.20 8.97
CA PHE A 243 12.53 15.71 8.82
C PHE A 243 11.78 14.98 7.70
N THR A 244 12.40 14.84 6.52
CA THR A 244 11.77 14.16 5.39
C THR A 244 11.52 12.68 5.70
N ILE A 245 12.45 11.99 6.38
CA ILE A 245 12.25 10.59 6.77
C ILE A 245 11.05 10.45 7.70
N PHE A 246 10.98 11.26 8.76
CA PHE A 246 9.88 11.16 9.73
C PHE A 246 8.52 11.47 9.11
N VAL A 247 8.43 12.54 8.30
CA VAL A 247 7.17 12.93 7.66
C VAL A 247 6.74 11.88 6.63
N THR A 248 7.65 11.43 5.76
CA THR A 248 7.31 10.48 4.69
C THR A 248 6.93 9.13 5.27
N LEU A 249 7.73 8.58 6.18
CA LEU A 249 7.38 7.32 6.85
C LEU A 249 6.06 7.45 7.64
N GLY A 250 5.83 8.59 8.30
CA GLY A 250 4.59 8.84 9.03
C GLY A 250 3.34 8.87 8.15
N VAL A 251 3.40 9.60 7.02
CA VAL A 251 2.29 9.68 6.06
C VAL A 251 2.00 8.31 5.43
N ILE A 252 3.05 7.57 5.05
CA ILE A 252 2.93 6.23 4.49
C ILE A 252 2.33 5.27 5.53
N ALA A 253 2.84 5.26 6.76
CA ALA A 253 2.30 4.42 7.83
C ALA A 253 0.81 4.71 8.06
N PHE A 254 0.42 5.99 8.14
CA PHE A 254 -0.98 6.37 8.30
C PHE A 254 -1.86 5.93 7.11
N THR A 255 -1.34 6.04 5.90
CA THR A 255 -2.04 5.65 4.68
C THR A 255 -2.25 4.13 4.64
N LEU A 256 -1.19 3.34 4.83
CA LEU A 256 -1.26 1.88 4.85
C LEU A 256 -2.11 1.37 6.03
N PHE A 257 -2.06 2.05 7.19
CA PHE A 257 -2.93 1.75 8.32
C PHE A 257 -4.41 1.97 7.98
N SER A 258 -4.74 3.09 7.34
CA SER A 258 -6.11 3.39 6.91
C SER A 258 -6.63 2.38 5.88
N ILE A 259 -5.77 1.99 4.94
CA ILE A 259 -6.07 0.93 3.97
C ILE A 259 -6.31 -0.39 4.70
N SER A 260 -5.40 -0.80 5.57
CA SER A 260 -5.51 -2.03 6.36
C SER A 260 -6.81 -2.09 7.17
N LEU A 261 -7.24 -1.00 7.82
CA LEU A 261 -8.51 -0.93 8.55
C LEU A 261 -9.72 -1.09 7.64
N LYS A 262 -9.74 -0.41 6.48
CA LYS A 262 -10.82 -0.56 5.50
C LYS A 262 -10.90 -1.99 4.99
N LEU A 263 -9.76 -2.61 4.72
CA LEU A 263 -9.69 -3.99 4.26
C LEU A 263 -10.16 -4.97 5.34
N ALA A 264 -9.71 -4.81 6.60
CA ALA A 264 -10.16 -5.64 7.72
C ALA A 264 -11.69 -5.59 7.91
N LYS A 265 -12.28 -4.39 7.78
CA LYS A 265 -13.74 -4.21 7.81
C LYS A 265 -14.43 -4.98 6.69
N LEU A 266 -13.89 -4.92 5.47
CA LEU A 266 -14.43 -5.62 4.31
C LEU A 266 -14.39 -7.14 4.48
N PHE A 267 -13.29 -7.71 4.99
CA PHE A 267 -13.23 -9.14 5.31
C PHE A 267 -14.22 -9.57 6.39
N PHE A 268 -14.37 -8.75 7.43
CA PHE A 268 -15.34 -9.02 8.48
C PHE A 268 -16.78 -9.01 7.91
N GLU A 269 -17.14 -8.01 7.12
CA GLU A 269 -18.45 -7.93 6.46
C GLU A 269 -18.71 -9.14 5.56
N LEU A 270 -17.73 -9.55 4.74
CA LEU A 270 -17.84 -10.71 3.87
C LEU A 270 -18.03 -12.01 4.67
N THR A 271 -17.19 -12.23 5.68
CA THR A 271 -17.23 -13.45 6.51
C THR A 271 -18.53 -13.53 7.29
N PHE A 272 -18.96 -12.42 7.88
CA PHE A 272 -20.24 -12.33 8.59
C PHE A 272 -21.41 -12.63 7.66
N ASN A 273 -21.44 -12.00 6.48
CA ASN A 273 -22.48 -12.25 5.48
C ASN A 273 -22.49 -13.71 5.01
N TYR A 274 -21.32 -14.34 4.82
CA TYR A 274 -21.23 -15.75 4.47
C TYR A 274 -21.80 -16.68 5.56
N ILE A 275 -21.46 -16.44 6.83
CA ILE A 275 -21.96 -17.21 7.97
C ILE A 275 -23.49 -17.05 8.10
N VAL A 276 -23.97 -15.82 8.02
CA VAL A 276 -25.41 -15.51 8.09
C VAL A 276 -26.16 -16.14 6.91
N ALA A 277 -25.63 -16.07 5.69
CA ALA A 277 -26.22 -16.69 4.51
C ALA A 277 -26.22 -18.23 4.55
N ARG A 278 -25.24 -18.84 5.23
CA ARG A 278 -25.24 -20.30 5.48
C ARG A 278 -26.31 -20.68 6.51
N HIS A 279 -26.44 -19.92 7.59
CA HIS A 279 -27.45 -20.19 8.62
C HIS A 279 -28.88 -19.86 8.16
N SER A 280 -29.09 -18.82 7.37
CA SER A 280 -30.42 -18.52 6.80
C SER A 280 -30.89 -19.59 5.83
N ARG A 281 -29.98 -20.23 5.07
CA ARG A 281 -30.29 -21.41 4.25
C ARG A 281 -30.67 -22.63 5.08
N TRP A 282 -30.05 -22.83 6.25
CA TRP A 282 -30.44 -23.86 7.21
C TRP A 282 -31.80 -23.57 7.84
N ALA A 283 -32.02 -22.34 8.33
CA ALA A 283 -33.28 -21.91 8.91
C ALA A 283 -34.45 -21.96 7.91
N LYS A 284 -34.19 -21.79 6.61
CA LYS A 284 -35.19 -21.95 5.55
C LYS A 284 -35.48 -23.41 5.18
N ASN A 285 -34.56 -24.33 5.52
CA ASN A 285 -34.80 -25.78 5.49
C ASN A 285 -35.46 -26.30 6.79
N GLU A 286 -35.43 -25.51 7.86
CA GLU A 286 -36.06 -25.77 9.16
C GLU A 286 -37.28 -24.85 9.38
N GLU A 287 -38.23 -24.90 8.45
CA GLU A 287 -39.57 -24.37 8.64
C GLU A 287 -40.41 -25.26 9.61
N ASP A 288 -39.79 -25.76 10.69
CA ASP A 288 -40.46 -26.60 11.71
C ASP A 288 -40.21 -26.16 13.17
N TYR A 289 -39.29 -25.22 13.47
CA TYR A 289 -39.07 -24.77 14.86
C TYR A 289 -38.88 -23.24 14.99
N SER A 290 -39.99 -22.52 14.78
CA SER A 290 -40.13 -21.05 14.88
C SER A 290 -40.24 -20.56 16.34
N GLY A 291 -39.16 -20.67 17.12
CA GLY A 291 -39.13 -20.19 18.52
C GLY A 291 -37.85 -19.44 18.90
N ASP A 292 -36.69 -20.01 18.60
CA ASP A 292 -35.45 -19.63 19.28
C ASP A 292 -34.63 -18.52 18.59
N ILE A 293 -34.84 -18.29 17.30
CA ILE A 293 -34.04 -17.31 16.52
C ILE A 293 -34.32 -15.85 16.95
N LYS A 294 -35.53 -15.55 17.43
CA LYS A 294 -35.89 -14.20 17.92
C LYS A 294 -35.14 -13.79 19.18
N HIS A 295 -34.61 -14.74 19.95
CA HIS A 295 -33.92 -14.45 21.20
C HIS A 295 -32.44 -14.07 20.98
N PHE A 296 -31.82 -14.60 19.92
CA PHE A 296 -30.40 -14.36 19.61
C PHE A 296 -30.12 -12.93 19.11
N PHE A 297 -31.03 -12.36 18.30
CA PHE A 297 -30.89 -11.00 17.76
C PHE A 297 -31.14 -9.88 18.78
N ARG A 298 -31.52 -10.19 20.03
CA ARG A 298 -31.79 -9.19 21.07
C ARG A 298 -30.53 -8.74 21.84
N HIS A 299 -29.39 -9.41 21.66
CA HIS A 299 -28.19 -9.22 22.49
C HIS A 299 -27.03 -8.42 21.85
N TYR A 300 -27.15 -7.96 20.60
CA TYR A 300 -26.11 -7.15 19.94
C TYR A 300 -26.68 -5.86 19.32
N PRO A 301 -26.80 -4.76 20.09
CA PRO A 301 -27.48 -3.54 19.65
C PRO A 301 -26.56 -2.47 19.01
N TYR A 302 -25.28 -2.73 18.76
CA TYR A 302 -24.34 -1.69 18.29
C TYR A 302 -23.88 -1.89 16.85
N PHE A 303 -24.75 -1.60 15.87
CA PHE A 303 -24.49 -0.71 14.72
C PHE A 303 -25.70 -0.74 13.79
N SER A 304 -26.59 0.23 13.96
CA SER A 304 -27.68 0.51 13.02
C SER A 304 -27.12 1.09 11.73
N ILE A 305 -27.06 0.29 10.66
CA ILE A 305 -27.07 0.80 9.29
C ILE A 305 -28.52 0.75 8.83
N ASN A 306 -29.09 1.94 8.57
CA ASN A 306 -30.43 2.25 8.05
C ASN A 306 -31.38 1.07 7.83
N GLU A 307 -32.45 1.06 8.62
CA GLU A 307 -33.58 0.16 8.50
C GLU A 307 -34.16 0.17 7.07
N GLY A 308 -33.80 -0.86 6.30
CA GLY A 308 -34.62 -1.42 5.24
C GLY A 308 -35.00 -2.82 5.68
N VAL A 309 -36.10 -2.95 6.42
CA VAL A 309 -36.70 -4.25 6.76
C VAL A 309 -37.14 -4.90 5.45
N TYR A 310 -36.30 -5.76 4.87
CA TYR A 310 -36.71 -6.62 3.78
C TYR A 310 -37.61 -7.72 4.34
N ASP A 311 -38.91 -7.44 4.33
CA ASP A 311 -39.96 -8.42 4.56
C ASP A 311 -39.93 -9.50 3.47
N TRP A 312 -39.38 -10.66 3.82
CA TRP A 312 -39.24 -11.82 2.92
C TRP A 312 -40.58 -12.44 2.49
N HIS A 313 -41.72 -12.04 3.08
CA HIS A 313 -43.05 -12.50 2.66
C HIS A 313 -43.70 -11.68 1.53
N SER A 314 -43.10 -10.55 1.13
CA SER A 314 -43.67 -9.66 0.12
C SER A 314 -43.33 -10.02 -1.34
N ILE A 315 -42.41 -10.96 -1.61
CA ILE A 315 -41.88 -11.17 -2.98
C ILE A 315 -42.54 -12.35 -3.71
N TYR A 316 -43.30 -13.24 -3.05
CA TYR A 316 -43.89 -14.42 -3.70
C TYR A 316 -45.39 -14.66 -3.43
N GLY A 317 -46.17 -13.60 -3.23
CA GLY A 317 -47.60 -13.77 -2.91
C GLY A 317 -48.49 -12.61 -3.28
N ARG A 318 -48.64 -12.29 -4.58
CA ARG A 318 -49.92 -11.79 -5.11
C ARG A 318 -49.95 -11.76 -6.64
N ASN A 319 -51.01 -12.38 -7.16
CA ASN A 319 -51.49 -12.40 -8.54
C ASN A 319 -50.89 -11.34 -9.49
N VAL A 320 -50.17 -11.85 -10.49
CA VAL A 320 -49.80 -11.13 -11.71
C VAL A 320 -51.07 -10.65 -12.41
N ARG A 321 -51.31 -9.34 -12.42
CA ARG A 321 -52.24 -8.69 -13.35
C ARG A 321 -51.39 -7.85 -14.30
N TYR A 322 -51.41 -8.23 -15.58
CA TYR A 322 -50.64 -7.62 -16.66
C TYR A 322 -50.93 -6.10 -16.80
N LEU A 323 -49.88 -5.28 -16.90
CA LEU A 323 -49.92 -3.94 -17.50
C LEU A 323 -48.60 -3.67 -18.25
N PRO A 324 -48.62 -3.01 -19.43
CA PRO A 324 -47.51 -3.03 -20.38
C PRO A 324 -46.44 -1.95 -20.11
N LEU A 325 -45.18 -2.29 -20.43
CA LEU A 325 -44.03 -1.39 -20.44
C LEU A 325 -44.16 -0.34 -21.56
N SER A 326 -44.71 0.84 -21.26
CA SER A 326 -44.54 2.02 -22.13
C SER A 326 -44.15 3.31 -21.39
N HIS A 327 -43.75 3.22 -20.12
CA HIS A 327 -43.46 4.43 -19.32
C HIS A 327 -42.15 4.46 -18.50
N CYS A 328 -41.24 3.50 -18.68
CA CYS A 328 -39.97 3.48 -17.92
C CYS A 328 -38.71 3.98 -18.67
N VAL A 329 -38.85 4.58 -19.86
CA VAL A 329 -37.68 5.05 -20.65
C VAL A 329 -37.35 6.54 -20.45
N ASN A 330 -38.23 7.36 -19.87
CA ASN A 330 -38.05 8.83 -19.85
C ASN A 330 -37.47 9.42 -18.55
N ARG A 331 -36.79 8.64 -17.69
CA ARG A 331 -36.25 9.19 -16.42
C ARG A 331 -34.80 8.80 -16.13
N LEU A 332 -33.99 8.57 -17.16
CA LEU A 332 -32.55 8.34 -17.05
C LEU A 332 -31.68 9.28 -17.92
N LEU A 333 -32.28 10.31 -18.52
CA LEU A 333 -31.56 11.38 -19.20
C LEU A 333 -31.94 12.71 -18.56
N PHE A 334 -30.93 13.52 -18.23
CA PHE A 334 -30.93 14.81 -17.53
C PHE A 334 -30.74 14.78 -16.00
N SER A 335 -29.48 14.67 -15.59
CA SER A 335 -28.92 15.50 -14.53
C SER A 335 -27.43 15.69 -14.79
N SER A 336 -27.12 16.61 -15.70
CA SER A 336 -25.81 17.23 -15.85
C SER A 336 -26.05 18.71 -16.17
N HIS A 337 -26.19 19.51 -15.12
CA HIS A 337 -25.71 20.88 -15.04
C HIS A 337 -25.62 21.31 -13.58
#